data_AF-A0AAV8ZMP2-F1
#
_entry.id   AF-A0AAV8ZMP2-F1
#
_cell.length_a   1.000
_cell.length_b   1.000
_cell.length_c   1.000
_cell.angle_alpha   90.00
_cell.angle_beta   90.00
_cell.angle_gamma   90.00
#
_symmetry.space_group_name_H-M   'P 1'
#
loop_
_entity.id
_entity.type
_entity.pdbx_description
1 polymer ?
#
loop_
_entity_poly.entity_id
_entity_poly.type
_entity_poly.pdbx_seq_one_letter_code
_entity_poly.pdbx_strand_id
1 'polypeptide(L)'
;MTFVNTSDSSLSGIFVQNWNSRNNIEQRAIYVIEKNPTLYLGIPKEFLFIIELLSEKCQLPRIDIYVTLKKIKLNLPYEILVDDFCLAAASICNVIKRALPKLTVCVKPFIQWKTIEEIRENLPIPFRHRYKNCETVHN
;
A
#
# COMPACT_ATOMS: atom_id res chain seq x y z
N MET A 1 27.54 35.01 -36.56
CA MET A 1 26.53 33.94 -36.66
C MET A 1 25.98 33.72 -35.27
N THR A 2 24.87 34.38 -34.95
CA THR A 2 24.26 34.37 -33.62
C THR A 2 23.43 33.10 -33.48
N PHE A 3 23.81 32.21 -32.58
CA PHE A 3 22.99 31.05 -32.24
C PHE A 3 21.74 31.55 -31.50
N VAL A 4 20.58 31.43 -32.15
CA VAL A 4 19.28 31.69 -31.54
C VAL A 4 19.05 30.62 -30.47
N ASN A 5 19.00 31.07 -29.22
CA ASN A 5 18.69 30.23 -28.08
C ASN A 5 17.15 30.18 -27.95
N THR A 6 16.50 29.31 -28.71
CA THR A 6 15.07 29.02 -28.56
C THR A 6 14.90 28.02 -27.42
N SER A 7 14.92 28.51 -26.19
CA SER A 7 14.39 27.76 -25.05
C SER A 7 12.88 27.67 -25.22
N ASP A 8 12.42 26.47 -25.56
CA ASP A 8 11.02 26.16 -25.84
C ASP A 8 10.20 26.25 -24.54
N SER A 9 9.76 27.47 -24.21
CA SER A 9 8.93 27.81 -23.04
C SER A 9 7.58 27.07 -23.02
N SER A 10 7.19 26.49 -24.14
CA SER A 10 5.95 25.73 -24.30
C SER A 10 6.04 24.35 -23.65
N LEU A 11 7.17 23.65 -23.80
CA LEU A 11 7.39 22.31 -23.26
C LEU A 11 7.50 22.35 -21.73
N SER A 12 8.25 23.30 -21.17
CA SER A 12 8.37 23.46 -19.72
C SER A 12 7.00 23.74 -19.07
N GLY A 13 6.14 24.54 -19.73
CA GLY A 13 4.76 24.74 -19.32
C GLY A 13 3.94 23.44 -19.30
N ILE A 14 4.03 22.62 -20.34
CA ILE A 14 3.33 21.32 -20.42
C ILE A 14 3.82 20.37 -19.30
N PHE A 15 5.13 20.28 -19.09
CA PHE A 15 5.72 19.43 -18.04
C PHE A 15 5.27 19.86 -16.64
N VAL A 16 5.25 21.16 -16.34
CA VAL A 16 4.81 21.69 -15.04
C VAL A 16 3.31 21.46 -14.81
N GLN A 17 2.47 21.69 -15.83
CA GLN A 17 1.03 21.44 -15.73
C GLN A 17 0.71 19.96 -15.52
N ASN A 18 1.44 19.07 -16.21
CA ASN A 18 1.28 17.62 -16.06
C ASN A 18 1.74 17.16 -14.67
N TRP A 19 2.82 17.75 -14.13
CA TRP A 19 3.30 17.47 -12.77
C TRP A 19 2.30 17.92 -11.69
N ASN A 20 1.76 19.14 -11.79
CA ASN A 20 0.71 19.63 -10.88
C ASN A 20 -0.54 18.76 -10.92
N SER A 21 -0.94 18.33 -12.12
CA SER A 21 -2.11 17.45 -12.30
C SER A 21 -1.90 16.09 -11.63
N ARG A 22 -0.71 15.48 -11.75
CA ARG A 22 -0.36 14.22 -11.08
C ARG A 22 -0.39 14.35 -9.56
N ASN A 23 0.23 15.39 -9.01
CA ASN A 23 0.21 15.64 -7.57
C ASN A 23 -1.22 15.78 -7.03
N ASN A 24 -2.10 16.43 -7.78
CA ASN A 24 -3.51 16.59 -7.39
C ASN A 24 -4.28 15.26 -7.40
N ILE A 25 -3.97 14.35 -8.33
CA ILE A 25 -4.63 13.03 -8.42
C ILE A 25 -4.12 12.09 -7.32
N GLU A 26 -2.80 12.06 -7.07
CA GLU A 26 -2.23 11.31 -5.94
C GLU A 26 -2.84 11.77 -4.61
N GLN A 27 -2.98 13.09 -4.41
CA GLN A 27 -3.66 13.64 -3.24
C GLN A 27 -5.13 13.26 -3.16
N ARG A 28 -5.84 13.18 -4.31
CA ARG A 28 -7.23 12.69 -4.34
C ARG A 28 -7.32 11.22 -3.93
N ALA A 29 -6.41 10.37 -4.39
CA ALA A 29 -6.38 8.95 -4.03
C ALA A 29 -6.18 8.78 -2.53
N ILE A 30 -5.20 9.50 -1.97
CA ILE A 30 -4.93 9.52 -0.53
C ILE A 30 -6.14 10.04 0.24
N TYR A 31 -6.78 11.14 -0.20
CA TYR A 31 -7.97 11.68 0.43
C TYR A 31 -9.12 10.66 0.52
N VAL A 32 -9.39 9.93 -0.57
CA VAL A 32 -10.43 8.89 -0.58
C VAL A 32 -10.08 7.75 0.38
N ILE A 33 -8.81 7.35 0.42
CA ILE A 33 -8.32 6.33 1.32
C ILE A 33 -8.48 6.77 2.78
N GLU A 34 -8.04 7.96 3.13
CA GLU A 34 -8.11 8.50 4.50
C GLU A 34 -9.53 8.78 4.98
N LYS A 35 -10.49 8.96 4.05
CA LYS A 35 -11.91 9.05 4.39
C LYS A 35 -12.48 7.73 4.90
N ASN A 36 -12.00 6.58 4.39
CA ASN A 36 -12.42 5.26 4.84
C ASN A 36 -11.24 4.26 4.88
N PRO A 37 -10.29 4.43 5.81
CA PRO A 37 -9.04 3.69 5.80
C PRO A 37 -9.23 2.21 6.14
N THR A 38 -10.28 1.87 6.88
CA THR A 38 -10.61 0.47 7.19
C THR A 38 -10.97 -0.30 5.92
N LEU A 39 -11.71 0.34 5.01
CA LEU A 39 -12.07 -0.26 3.73
C LEU A 39 -10.84 -0.45 2.84
N TYR A 40 -10.04 0.61 2.68
CA TYR A 40 -8.97 0.63 1.68
C TYR A 40 -7.64 0.05 2.16
N LEU A 41 -7.31 0.19 3.44
CA LEU A 41 -6.03 -0.26 4.03
C LEU A 41 -6.19 -1.37 5.05
N GLY A 42 -7.41 -1.59 5.57
CA GLY A 42 -7.64 -2.49 6.70
C GLY A 42 -7.23 -1.90 8.05
N ILE A 43 -6.99 -0.58 8.12
CA ILE A 43 -6.53 0.11 9.32
C ILE A 43 -7.66 1.02 9.81
N PRO A 44 -8.12 0.91 11.08
CA PRO A 44 -9.06 1.86 11.66
C PRO A 44 -8.54 3.29 11.63
N LYS A 45 -9.44 4.26 11.54
CA LYS A 45 -9.08 5.67 11.30
C LYS A 45 -8.19 6.23 12.42
N GLU A 46 -8.45 5.82 13.65
CA GLU A 46 -7.68 6.12 14.86
C GLU A 46 -6.22 5.63 14.79
N PHE A 47 -5.92 4.64 13.95
CA PHE A 47 -4.58 4.07 13.79
C PHE A 47 -3.87 4.51 12.52
N LEU A 48 -4.37 5.54 11.82
CA LEU A 48 -3.71 6.06 10.62
C LEU A 48 -2.28 6.57 10.86
N PHE A 49 -1.93 6.94 12.09
CA PHE A 49 -0.56 7.31 12.46
C PHE A 49 0.47 6.19 12.16
N ILE A 50 0.03 4.94 12.06
CA ILE A 50 0.89 3.80 11.70
C ILE A 50 1.54 4.02 10.33
N ILE A 51 0.90 4.74 9.40
CA ILE A 51 1.48 5.04 8.09
C ILE A 51 2.76 5.86 8.23
N GLU A 52 2.79 6.84 9.13
CA GLU A 52 4.01 7.62 9.40
C GLU A 52 5.07 6.78 10.09
N LEU A 53 4.66 5.97 11.07
CA LEU A 53 5.57 5.07 11.78
C LEU A 53 6.22 4.06 10.83
N LEU A 54 5.46 3.51 9.87
CA LEU A 54 5.97 2.62 8.82
C LEU A 54 6.87 3.36 7.83
N SER A 55 6.54 4.61 7.48
CA SER A 55 7.36 5.46 6.60
C SER A 55 8.75 5.66 7.20
N GLU A 56 8.80 6.04 8.47
CA GLU A 56 10.04 6.24 9.21
C GLU A 56 10.82 4.94 9.42
N LYS A 57 10.16 3.88 9.91
CA LYS A 57 10.82 2.62 10.25
C LYS A 57 11.29 1.84 9.03
N CYS A 58 10.49 1.81 7.97
CA CYS A 58 10.81 1.03 6.77
C CYS A 58 11.55 1.87 5.71
N GLN A 59 11.75 3.18 5.94
CA GLN A 59 12.36 4.12 5.01
C GLN A 59 11.66 4.06 3.64
N LEU A 60 10.34 4.23 3.67
CA LEU A 60 9.48 4.16 2.50
C LEU A 60 8.66 5.44 2.38
N PRO A 61 8.49 6.00 1.18
CA PRO A 61 7.54 7.08 0.96
C PRO A 61 6.13 6.68 1.38
N ARG A 62 5.34 7.61 1.94
CA ARG A 62 3.95 7.36 2.33
C ARG A 62 3.11 6.79 1.18
N ILE A 63 3.31 7.32 -0.03
CA ILE A 63 2.61 6.85 -1.24
C ILE A 63 2.86 5.36 -1.51
N ASP A 64 4.10 4.89 -1.35
CA ASP A 64 4.46 3.48 -1.53
C ASP A 64 3.72 2.59 -0.53
N ILE A 65 3.56 3.07 0.70
CA ILE A 65 2.83 2.38 1.76
C ILE A 65 1.33 2.33 1.43
N TYR A 66 0.72 3.45 1.03
CA TYR A 66 -0.69 3.49 0.62
C TYR A 66 -0.98 2.54 -0.55
N VAL A 67 -0.16 2.58 -1.60
CA VAL A 67 -0.29 1.70 -2.77
C VAL A 67 -0.20 0.23 -2.34
N THR A 68 0.81 -0.11 -1.54
CA THR A 68 1.08 -1.50 -1.15
C THR A 68 0.01 -2.04 -0.22
N LEU A 69 -0.40 -1.28 0.81
CA LEU A 69 -1.45 -1.69 1.73
C LEU A 69 -2.80 -1.82 1.02
N LYS A 70 -3.12 -0.90 0.09
CA LYS A 70 -4.35 -0.99 -0.71
C LYS A 70 -4.37 -2.22 -1.61
N LYS A 71 -3.23 -2.56 -2.23
CA LYS A 71 -3.07 -3.81 -2.99
C LYS A 71 -3.29 -5.04 -2.10
N ILE A 72 -2.70 -5.10 -0.91
CA ILE A 72 -2.85 -6.24 0.01
C ILE A 72 -4.31 -6.37 0.47
N LYS A 73 -4.93 -5.26 0.88
CA LYS A 73 -6.27 -5.26 1.46
C LYS A 73 -7.36 -5.65 0.46
N LEU A 74 -7.28 -5.13 -0.76
CA LEU A 74 -8.34 -5.28 -1.75
C LEU A 74 -7.99 -6.26 -2.88
N ASN A 75 -6.75 -6.73 -2.94
CA ASN A 75 -6.22 -7.59 -4.01
C ASN A 75 -6.55 -7.06 -5.42
N LEU A 76 -6.52 -5.73 -5.60
CA LEU A 76 -6.93 -5.09 -6.86
C LEU A 76 -5.95 -5.40 -7.99
N PRO A 77 -6.42 -5.51 -9.24
CA PRO A 77 -5.54 -5.54 -10.42
C PRO A 77 -4.63 -4.29 -10.49
N TYR A 78 -3.47 -4.43 -11.14
CA TYR A 78 -2.46 -3.35 -11.19
C TYR A 78 -2.98 -2.13 -11.95
N GLU A 79 -3.84 -2.35 -12.94
CA GLU A 79 -4.47 -1.35 -13.79
C GLU A 79 -5.32 -0.38 -12.96
N ILE A 80 -6.09 -0.89 -11.99
CA ILE A 80 -6.88 -0.02 -11.09
C ILE A 80 -5.97 0.83 -10.21
N LEU A 81 -4.83 0.29 -9.76
CA LEU A 81 -3.88 1.06 -8.96
C LEU A 81 -3.14 2.12 -9.80
N VAL A 82 -2.89 1.83 -11.07
CA VAL A 82 -2.36 2.81 -12.03
C VAL A 82 -3.31 3.98 -12.19
N ASP A 83 -4.60 3.70 -12.37
CA ASP A 83 -5.63 4.73 -12.52
C ASP A 83 -5.82 5.53 -11.23
N ASP A 84 -5.88 4.84 -10.09
CA ASP A 84 -6.08 5.47 -8.78
C ASP A 84 -4.94 6.43 -8.42
N PHE A 85 -3.69 6.03 -8.66
CA PHE A 85 -2.51 6.80 -8.23
C PHE A 85 -1.86 7.58 -9.38
N CYS A 86 -2.36 7.50 -10.61
CA CYS A 86 -1.80 8.14 -11.81
C CYS A 86 -0.30 7.82 -12.04
N LEU A 87 0.13 6.62 -11.63
CA LEU A 87 1.51 6.14 -11.78
C LEU A 87 1.58 5.14 -12.93
N ALA A 88 2.71 5.08 -13.63
CA ALA A 88 2.91 4.06 -14.66
C ALA A 88 2.83 2.64 -14.06
N ALA A 89 2.33 1.68 -14.83
CA ALA A 89 2.20 0.28 -14.40
C ALA A 89 3.54 -0.32 -13.92
N ALA A 90 4.64 0.00 -14.60
CA ALA A 90 5.98 -0.39 -14.18
C ALA A 90 6.36 0.21 -12.83
N SER A 91 6.00 1.48 -12.58
CA SER A 91 6.24 2.16 -11.31
C SER A 91 5.46 1.51 -10.17
N ILE A 92 4.17 1.25 -10.34
CA ILE A 92 3.35 0.55 -9.33
C ILE A 92 3.92 -0.83 -9.02
N CYS A 93 4.29 -1.60 -10.05
CA CYS A 93 4.88 -2.93 -9.89
C CYS A 93 6.19 -2.87 -9.09
N ASN A 94 7.07 -1.91 -9.42
CA ASN A 94 8.33 -1.69 -8.72
C ASN A 94 8.13 -1.21 -7.28
N VAL A 95 7.17 -0.31 -7.05
CA VAL A 95 6.77 0.15 -5.71
C VAL A 95 6.37 -1.03 -4.86
N ILE A 96 5.45 -1.86 -5.33
CA ILE A 96 4.96 -3.02 -4.56
C ILE A 96 6.09 -4.04 -4.32
N LYS A 97 6.87 -4.38 -5.35
CA LYS A 97 8.00 -5.31 -5.22
C LYS A 97 9.04 -4.84 -4.20
N ARG A 98 9.29 -3.53 -4.10
CA ARG A 98 10.24 -2.93 -3.17
C ARG A 98 9.67 -2.76 -1.77
N ALA A 99 8.44 -2.29 -1.67
CA ALA A 99 7.82 -1.92 -0.40
C ALA A 99 7.33 -3.15 0.38
N LEU A 100 6.77 -4.15 -0.32
CA LEU A 100 6.19 -5.33 0.32
C LEU A 100 7.19 -6.07 1.23
N PRO A 101 8.41 -6.45 0.80
CA PRO A 101 9.35 -7.15 1.66
C PRO A 101 9.76 -6.33 2.89
N LYS A 102 9.96 -5.02 2.73
CA LYS A 102 10.30 -4.12 3.83
C LYS A 102 9.16 -4.02 4.85
N LEU A 103 7.93 -3.84 4.37
CA LEU A 103 6.75 -3.83 5.22
C LEU A 103 6.57 -5.17 5.94
N THR A 104 6.81 -6.30 5.28
CA THR A 104 6.76 -7.61 5.93
C THR A 104 7.73 -7.69 7.10
N VAL A 105 8.97 -7.25 6.94
CA VAL A 105 9.95 -7.23 8.04
C VAL A 105 9.50 -6.31 9.18
N CYS A 106 9.02 -5.11 8.87
CA CYS A 106 8.55 -4.15 9.87
C CYS A 106 7.30 -4.64 10.62
N VAL A 107 6.37 -5.33 9.93
CA VAL A 107 5.08 -5.75 10.48
C VAL A 107 5.16 -7.12 11.16
N LYS A 108 6.14 -7.97 10.80
CA LYS A 108 6.32 -9.31 11.36
C LYS A 108 6.24 -9.39 12.90
N PRO A 109 6.83 -8.46 13.68
CA PRO A 109 6.74 -8.50 15.14
C PRO A 109 5.32 -8.29 15.69
N PHE A 110 4.43 -7.68 14.91
CA PHE A 110 3.04 -7.42 15.29
C PHE A 110 2.10 -8.57 14.91
N ILE A 111 2.60 -9.57 14.19
CA ILE A 111 1.82 -10.76 13.83
C ILE A 111 1.92 -11.75 14.99
N GLN A 112 0.91 -11.75 15.86
CA GLN A 112 0.78 -12.77 16.90
C GLN A 112 0.12 -14.01 16.29
N TRP A 113 0.92 -15.06 16.06
CA TRP A 113 0.39 -16.37 15.75
C TRP A 113 -0.14 -17.02 17.03
N LYS A 114 -1.42 -17.39 17.03
CA LYS A 114 -2.00 -18.19 18.12
C LYS A 114 -1.44 -19.61 18.08
N THR A 115 -1.28 -20.23 19.25
CA THR A 115 -0.90 -21.64 19.31
C THR A 115 -2.01 -22.53 18.77
N ILE A 116 -1.69 -23.77 18.40
CA ILE A 116 -2.69 -24.75 17.93
C ILE A 116 -3.74 -24.98 19.02
N GLU A 117 -3.34 -24.96 20.29
CA GLU A 117 -4.21 -25.10 21.45
C GLU A 117 -5.18 -23.92 21.54
N GLU A 118 -4.67 -22.68 21.47
CA GLU A 118 -5.50 -21.47 21.49
C GLU A 118 -6.48 -21.43 20.31
N ILE A 119 -6.06 -21.89 19.12
CA ILE A 119 -6.94 -21.98 17.96
C ILE A 119 -8.05 -23.01 18.24
N ARG A 120 -7.71 -24.21 18.72
CA ARG A 120 -8.65 -25.29 19.02
C ARG A 120 -9.69 -24.89 20.07
N GLU A 121 -9.28 -24.19 21.12
CA GLU A 121 -10.18 -23.73 22.17
C GLU A 121 -11.15 -22.65 21.67
N ASN A 122 -10.67 -21.78 20.79
CA ASN A 122 -11.47 -20.70 20.20
C ASN A 122 -12.28 -21.12 18.96
N LEU A 123 -12.11 -22.35 18.45
CA LEU A 123 -12.97 -22.87 17.39
C LEU A 123 -14.41 -23.07 17.91
N PRO A 124 -15.44 -22.69 17.13
CA PRO A 124 -16.81 -23.01 17.48
C PRO A 124 -16.96 -24.53 17.64
N ILE A 125 -17.77 -24.97 18.61
CA ILE A 125 -17.98 -26.39 18.97
C ILE A 125 -18.08 -27.34 17.76
N PRO A 126 -18.86 -27.06 16.70
CA PRO A 126 -18.96 -27.98 15.55
C PRO A 126 -17.65 -28.16 14.76
N PHE A 127 -16.72 -27.20 14.83
CA PHE A 127 -15.43 -27.26 14.13
C PHE A 127 -14.35 -28.00 14.93
N ARG A 128 -14.50 -28.11 16.26
CA ARG A 128 -13.48 -28.76 17.12
C ARG A 128 -13.24 -30.24 16.78
N HIS A 129 -14.28 -30.96 16.36
CA HIS A 129 -14.14 -32.38 15.98
C HIS A 129 -13.50 -32.55 14.61
N ARG A 130 -13.89 -31.72 13.62
CA ARG A 130 -13.44 -31.82 12.22
C ARG A 130 -12.03 -31.27 11.98
N TYR A 131 -11.69 -30.16 12.65
CA TYR A 131 -10.41 -29.48 12.51
C TYR A 131 -9.51 -29.74 13.72
N LYS A 132 -9.79 -30.81 14.48
CA LYS A 132 -8.93 -31.24 15.59
C LYS A 132 -7.49 -31.38 15.13
N ASN A 133 -7.25 -31.96 13.95
CA ASN A 133 -5.90 -32.28 13.47
C ASN A 133 -5.32 -31.19 12.55
N CYS A 134 -5.88 -29.98 12.53
CA CYS A 134 -5.29 -28.90 11.74
C CYS A 134 -4.02 -28.39 12.42
N GLU A 135 -2.90 -28.64 11.76
CA GLU A 135 -1.61 -28.07 12.10
C GLU A 135 -1.45 -26.73 11.39
N THR A 136 -0.90 -25.75 12.09
CA THR A 136 -0.45 -24.50 11.49
C THR A 136 0.85 -24.80 10.72
N VAL A 137 0.84 -24.65 9.39
CA VAL A 137 2.05 -24.83 8.58
C VAL A 137 3.01 -23.67 8.87
N HIS A 138 4.09 -23.95 9.59
CA HIS A 138 5.21 -23.03 9.78
C HIS A 138 6.46 -23.67 9.19
N ASN A 139 7.09 -22.99 8.22
CA ASN A 139 8.45 -23.26 7.75
C ASN A 139 9.41 -22.26 8.39
#